data_AF-A0A565BJ34-F1
#
_entry.id   AF-A0A565BJ34-F1
#
_cell.length_a   1.000
_cell.length_b   1.000
_cell.length_c   1.000
_cell.angle_alpha   90.00
_cell.angle_beta   90.00
_cell.angle_gamma   90.00
#
_symmetry.space_group_name_H-M   'P 1'
#
loop_
_entity.id
_entity.type
_entity.pdbx_description
1 polymer ?
#
loop_
_entity_poly.entity_id
_entity_poly.type
_entity_poly.pdbx_seq_one_letter_code
_entity_poly.pdbx_strand_id
1 'polypeptide(L)'
;MSSILQSVYGDDSIVYLQAYLTLLYGDEFLLGVRVLGKSICDTGSNKTMVALVSDGVSDYYKKPTQVVYLDVDTIVVKNIEDLFKCSKFCANLKHSERLNSGVWLSNHLKLFLII
;
A
#
# COMPACT_ATOMS: atom_id res chain seq x y z
N MET A 1 -15.86 34.28 3.93
CA MET A 1 -15.67 33.49 2.68
C MET A 1 -14.17 33.38 2.48
N SER A 2 -13.48 32.25 2.51
CA SER A 2 -13.87 30.84 2.38
C SER A 2 -13.06 29.96 3.36
N SER A 3 -13.75 28.97 3.87
CA SER A 3 -13.37 27.91 4.81
C SER A 3 -12.60 26.76 4.16
N ILE A 4 -11.32 26.53 4.47
CA ILE A 4 -10.61 25.23 4.27
C ILE A 4 -9.47 25.06 5.29
N LEU A 5 -9.74 25.17 6.59
CA LEU A 5 -8.77 24.84 7.65
C LEU A 5 -9.39 24.01 8.79
N GLN A 6 -10.38 23.17 8.46
CA GLN A 6 -10.96 22.19 9.39
C GLN A 6 -11.12 20.86 8.68
N SER A 7 -10.07 20.05 8.71
CA SER A 7 -10.19 18.58 8.58
C SER A 7 -9.03 17.80 9.21
N VAL A 8 -8.07 18.46 9.86
CA VAL A 8 -6.88 17.78 10.43
C VAL A 8 -7.09 17.34 11.90
N TYR A 9 -8.22 17.68 12.52
CA TYR A 9 -8.61 17.17 13.84
C TYR A 9 -9.98 16.51 13.75
N GLY A 10 -9.98 15.20 13.56
CA GLY A 10 -11.18 14.37 13.52
C GLY A 10 -10.92 13.05 14.23
N ASP A 11 -11.26 13.05 15.52
CA ASP A 11 -11.65 11.92 16.38
C ASP A 11 -10.71 10.69 16.46
N ASP A 12 -10.28 10.37 17.68
CA ASP A 12 -9.54 9.15 18.07
C ASP A 12 -10.39 7.86 17.96
N SER A 13 -11.31 7.80 16.98
CA SER A 13 -11.84 6.53 16.51
C SER A 13 -10.75 5.88 15.66
N ILE A 14 -10.26 4.71 16.09
CA ILE A 14 -9.27 3.91 15.35
C ILE A 14 -9.92 3.47 14.02
N VAL A 15 -9.90 4.33 13.01
CA VAL A 15 -10.28 3.98 11.64
C VAL A 15 -9.12 3.15 11.09
N TYR A 16 -9.31 1.84 11.03
CA TYR A 16 -8.36 0.91 10.42
C TYR A 16 -8.18 1.25 8.93
N LEU A 17 -7.15 2.03 8.63
CA LEU A 17 -6.84 2.43 7.26
C LEU A 17 -6.09 1.27 6.59
N GLN A 18 -6.79 0.59 5.68
CA GLN A 18 -6.26 -0.46 4.80
C GLN A 18 -5.87 0.17 3.46
N ALA A 19 -4.66 -0.12 3.00
CA ALA A 19 -4.17 0.40 1.72
C ALA A 19 -3.32 -0.62 0.95
N TYR A 20 -3.33 -0.47 -0.37
CA TYR A 20 -2.31 -1.07 -1.23
C TYR A 20 -1.08 -0.17 -1.26
N LEU A 21 0.10 -0.76 -1.15
CA LEU A 21 1.38 -0.06 -1.11
C LEU A 21 2.25 -0.52 -2.27
N THR A 22 2.90 0.41 -2.96
CA THR A 22 3.96 0.10 -3.93
C THR A 22 5.07 1.13 -3.84
N LEU A 23 6.24 0.83 -4.41
CA LEU A 23 7.40 1.72 -4.41
C LEU A 23 7.62 2.29 -5.81
N LEU A 24 7.67 3.61 -5.92
CA LEU A 24 8.05 4.34 -7.12
C LEU A 24 9.39 5.03 -6.87
N TYR A 25 10.48 4.42 -7.33
CA TYR A 25 11.85 4.92 -7.10
C TYR A 25 12.54 5.44 -8.37
N GLY A 26 11.85 5.42 -9.51
CA GLY A 26 12.35 5.89 -10.80
C GLY A 26 11.22 6.03 -11.82
N ASP A 27 11.39 6.94 -12.79
CA ASP A 27 10.40 7.25 -13.83
C ASP A 27 10.11 6.06 -14.74
N GLU A 28 11.08 5.16 -14.91
CA GLU A 28 10.95 3.92 -15.67
C GLU A 28 9.86 2.99 -15.12
N PHE A 29 9.52 3.11 -13.82
CA PHE A 29 8.48 2.33 -13.15
C PHE A 29 7.11 3.01 -13.14
N LEU A 30 7.00 4.25 -13.61
CA LEU A 30 5.75 5.01 -13.61
C LEU A 30 4.64 4.30 -14.38
N LEU A 31 4.98 3.67 -15.51
CA LEU A 31 4.02 2.88 -16.29
C LEU A 31 3.57 1.65 -15.51
N GLY A 32 4.48 0.95 -14.84
CA GLY A 32 4.17 -0.21 -14.01
C GLY A 32 3.22 0.15 -12.86
N VAL A 33 3.45 1.25 -12.14
CA VAL A 33 2.56 1.72 -11.07
C VAL A 33 1.16 2.03 -11.60
N ARG A 34 1.05 2.64 -12.78
CA ARG A 34 -0.25 2.93 -13.42
C ARG A 34 -0.99 1.64 -13.81
N VAL A 35 -0.28 0.69 -14.40
CA VAL A 35 -0.84 -0.62 -14.79
C VAL A 35 -1.30 -1.39 -13.55
N LEU A 36 -0.47 -1.44 -12.51
CA LEU A 36 -0.80 -2.04 -11.22
C LEU A 36 -2.06 -1.41 -10.63
N GLY A 37 -2.10 -0.07 -10.52
CA GLY A 37 -3.25 0.63 -9.98
C GLY A 37 -4.53 0.40 -10.77
N LYS A 38 -4.46 0.44 -12.11
CA LYS A 38 -5.59 0.13 -12.98
C LYS A 38 -6.06 -1.31 -12.79
N SER A 39 -5.15 -2.27 -12.69
CA SER A 39 -5.49 -3.69 -12.49
C SER A 39 -6.26 -3.92 -11.18
N ILE A 40 -5.85 -3.26 -10.09
CA ILE A 40 -6.57 -3.31 -8.81
C ILE A 40 -7.98 -2.73 -8.96
N CYS A 41 -8.12 -1.56 -9.56
CA CYS A 41 -9.42 -0.93 -9.80
C CYS A 41 -10.34 -1.81 -10.66
N ASP A 42 -9.79 -2.48 -11.68
CA ASP A 42 -10.56 -3.34 -12.58
C ASP A 42 -11.09 -4.60 -11.91
N THR A 43 -10.50 -5.00 -10.78
CA THR A 43 -11.00 -6.11 -9.94
C THR A 43 -12.12 -5.68 -8.98
N GLY A 44 -12.54 -4.42 -9.03
CA GLY A 44 -13.62 -3.87 -8.21
C GLY A 44 -13.21 -3.51 -6.78
N SER A 45 -11.93 -3.40 -6.47
CA SER A 45 -11.49 -2.99 -5.14
C SER A 45 -11.75 -1.50 -4.89
N ASN A 46 -12.15 -1.17 -3.66
CA ASN A 46 -12.38 0.21 -3.21
C ASN A 46 -11.32 0.72 -2.21
N LYS A 47 -10.23 -0.03 -2.02
CA LYS A 47 -9.18 0.32 -1.05
C LYS A 47 -8.31 1.46 -1.57
N THR A 48 -7.77 2.23 -0.63
CA THR A 48 -6.85 3.34 -0.96
C THR A 48 -5.54 2.78 -1.52
N MET A 49 -5.01 3.39 -2.57
CA MET A 49 -3.68 3.08 -3.10
C MET A 49 -2.70 4.15 -2.65
N VAL A 50 -1.54 3.73 -2.16
CA VAL A 50 -0.45 4.60 -1.71
C VAL A 50 0.83 4.19 -2.42
N ALA A 51 1.45 5.13 -3.14
CA ALA A 51 2.79 4.95 -3.67
C ALA A 51 3.79 5.63 -2.72
N LEU A 52 4.78 4.89 -2.24
CA LEU A 52 5.95 5.48 -1.60
C LEU A 52 6.86 6.00 -2.70
N VAL A 53 7.20 7.29 -2.66
CA VAL A 53 8.19 7.90 -3.55
C VAL A 53 9.40 8.26 -2.71
N SER A 54 10.60 7.99 -3.21
CA SER A 54 11.86 8.33 -2.52
C SER A 54 12.06 9.84 -2.36
N ASP A 55 13.04 10.22 -1.53
CA ASP A 55 13.42 11.58 -1.07
C ASP A 55 12.72 12.75 -1.79
N GLY A 56 11.55 13.11 -1.25
CA GLY A 56 10.69 14.17 -1.80
C GLY A 56 9.24 14.15 -1.30
N VAL A 57 8.80 13.09 -0.63
CA VAL A 57 7.44 13.00 -0.08
C VAL A 57 7.41 13.53 1.35
N SER A 58 6.79 14.69 1.55
CA SER A 58 6.48 15.20 2.88
C SER A 58 5.54 14.24 3.63
N ASP A 59 5.77 14.05 4.94
CA ASP A 59 5.01 13.17 5.87
C ASP A 59 3.53 13.57 6.10
N TYR A 60 2.89 14.23 5.14
CA TYR A 60 1.53 14.76 5.23
C TYR A 60 0.43 13.68 5.22
N TYR A 61 0.77 12.41 5.04
CA TYR A 61 -0.20 11.35 4.83
C TYR A 61 -0.51 10.58 6.12
N LYS A 62 -1.80 10.33 6.37
CA LYS A 62 -2.25 9.43 7.44
C LYS A 62 -1.69 8.03 7.15
N LYS A 63 -0.80 7.57 8.04
CA LYS A 63 -0.14 6.27 7.91
C LYS A 63 -1.17 5.13 8.02
N PRO A 64 -1.27 4.23 7.03
CA PRO A 64 -2.18 3.08 7.12
C PRO A 64 -1.77 2.11 8.22
N THR A 65 -2.77 1.55 8.90
CA THR A 65 -2.59 0.55 9.97
C THR A 65 -2.40 -0.85 9.40
N GLN A 66 -2.81 -1.10 8.15
CA GLN A 66 -2.62 -2.38 7.48
C GLN A 66 -2.36 -2.14 6.00
N VAL A 67 -1.32 -2.76 5.46
CA VAL A 67 -0.93 -2.59 4.06
C VAL A 67 -0.72 -3.92 3.37
N VAL A 68 -1.13 -3.99 2.12
CA VAL A 68 -0.72 -5.02 1.17
C VAL A 68 0.30 -4.37 0.23
N TYR A 69 1.55 -4.74 0.37
CA TYR A 69 2.61 -4.35 -0.54
C TYR A 69 2.56 -5.20 -1.81
N LEU A 70 2.71 -4.54 -2.95
CA LEU A 70 2.78 -5.13 -4.28
C LEU A 70 3.96 -4.50 -5.02
N ASP A 71 4.89 -5.34 -5.50
CA ASP A 71 5.93 -4.90 -6.42
C ASP A 71 5.30 -4.34 -7.70
N VAL A 72 6.01 -3.38 -8.29
CA VAL A 72 5.54 -2.64 -9.46
C VAL A 72 5.38 -3.49 -10.72
N ASP A 73 6.00 -4.68 -10.74
CA ASP A 73 5.89 -5.68 -11.80
C ASP A 73 4.74 -6.67 -11.59
N THR A 74 3.91 -6.48 -10.55
CA THR A 74 2.72 -7.29 -10.28
C THR A 74 1.50 -6.75 -11.03
N ILE A 75 0.64 -7.66 -11.51
CA ILE A 75 -0.67 -7.34 -12.09
C ILE A 75 -1.74 -8.10 -11.31
N VAL A 76 -2.78 -7.40 -10.87
CA VAL A 76 -3.89 -7.98 -10.12
C VAL A 76 -4.99 -8.41 -11.09
N VAL A 77 -5.19 -9.72 -11.22
CA VAL A 77 -6.16 -10.31 -12.16
C VAL A 77 -7.50 -10.68 -11.51
N LYS A 78 -7.56 -10.69 -10.17
CA LYS A 78 -8.76 -10.99 -9.36
C LYS A 78 -8.76 -10.13 -8.10
N ASN A 79 -9.92 -9.93 -7.50
CA ASN A 79 -10.01 -9.18 -6.25
C ASN A 79 -9.19 -9.88 -5.15
N ILE A 80 -8.29 -9.13 -4.51
CA ILE A 80 -7.36 -9.62 -3.48
C ILE A 80 -7.62 -9.01 -2.10
N GLU A 81 -8.83 -8.47 -1.86
CA GLU A 81 -9.15 -7.86 -0.55
C GLU A 81 -9.12 -8.88 0.59
N ASP A 82 -9.29 -10.16 0.28
CA ASP A 82 -9.13 -11.26 1.24
C ASP A 82 -7.74 -11.28 1.88
N LEU A 83 -6.71 -10.72 1.24
CA LEU A 83 -5.39 -10.58 1.85
C LEU A 83 -5.45 -9.77 3.14
N PHE A 84 -6.30 -8.74 3.23
CA PHE A 84 -6.50 -7.94 4.44
C PHE A 84 -7.10 -8.71 5.61
N LYS A 85 -7.60 -9.93 5.41
CA LYS A 85 -8.02 -10.83 6.50
C LYS A 85 -6.83 -11.40 7.27
N CYS A 86 -5.61 -11.31 6.74
CA CYS A 86 -4.40 -11.69 7.46
C CYS A 86 -4.18 -10.80 8.70
N SER A 87 -4.13 -11.42 9.89
CA SER A 87 -3.97 -10.74 11.18
C SER A 87 -2.52 -10.46 11.58
N LYS A 88 -1.56 -10.97 10.80
CA LYS A 88 -0.10 -10.80 11.00
C LYS A 88 0.57 -10.63 9.64
N PHE A 89 1.89 -10.55 9.66
CA PHE A 89 2.69 -10.62 8.43
C PHE A 89 2.31 -11.87 7.61
N CYS A 90 1.96 -11.67 6.35
CA CYS A 90 1.63 -12.74 5.40
C CYS A 90 2.39 -12.47 4.10
N ALA A 91 2.96 -13.51 3.49
CA ALA A 91 3.63 -13.41 2.19
C ALA A 91 3.57 -14.77 1.49
N ASN A 92 3.79 -14.77 0.17
CA ASN A 92 3.83 -16.02 -0.58
C ASN A 92 5.12 -16.81 -0.30
N LEU A 93 5.05 -18.11 -0.09
CA LEU A 93 6.24 -18.96 0.05
C LEU A 93 6.92 -19.13 -1.32
N LYS A 94 8.23 -18.89 -1.36
CA LYS A 94 9.07 -19.15 -2.54
C LYS A 94 9.87 -20.46 -2.39
N HIS A 95 10.36 -20.72 -1.18
CA HIS A 95 11.02 -21.96 -0.76
C HIS A 95 10.66 -22.23 0.71
N SER A 96 10.88 -23.44 1.23
CA SER A 96 10.42 -23.87 2.57
C SER A 96 10.76 -22.89 3.71
N GLU A 97 11.84 -22.12 3.56
CA GLU A 97 12.34 -21.14 4.52
C GLU A 97 12.41 -19.70 3.98
N ARG A 98 11.94 -19.44 2.75
CA ARG A 98 12.01 -18.11 2.10
C ARG A 98 10.67 -17.66 1.56
N LEU A 99 10.34 -16.40 1.86
CA LEU A 99 9.15 -15.72 1.40
C LEU A 99 9.48 -14.90 0.14
N ASN A 100 8.50 -14.75 -0.75
CA ASN A 100 8.58 -13.81 -1.87
C ASN A 100 8.23 -12.40 -1.35
N SER A 101 9.13 -11.45 -1.56
CA SER A 101 8.98 -10.05 -1.12
C SER A 101 8.12 -9.19 -2.04
N GLY A 102 7.70 -9.69 -3.20
CA GLY A 102 6.91 -8.92 -4.15
C GLY A 102 5.45 -8.80 -3.79
N VAL A 103 4.93 -9.67 -2.93
CA VAL A 103 3.58 -9.54 -2.36
C VAL A 103 3.60 -9.94 -0.90
N TRP A 104 3.28 -8.98 -0.02
CA TRP A 104 3.15 -9.25 1.41
C TRP A 104 2.18 -8.28 2.09
N LEU A 105 1.63 -8.71 3.21
CA LEU A 105 0.81 -7.89 4.11
C LEU A 105 1.55 -7.60 5.40
N SER A 106 1.40 -6.39 5.95
CA SER A 106 1.82 -6.06 7.31
C SER A 106 0.87 -5.09 8.00
N ASN A 107 0.76 -5.25 9.33
CA ASN A 107 -0.01 -4.38 10.23
C ASN A 107 0.84 -3.29 10.89
N HIS A 108 2.16 -3.34 10.70
CA HIS A 108 3.08 -2.34 11.23
C HIS A 108 4.08 -1.97 10.15
N LEU A 109 3.84 -0.83 9.50
CA LEU A 109 4.87 -0.13 8.74
C LEU A 109 5.88 0.47 9.72
N LYS A 110 6.73 -0.34 10.34
CA LYS A 110 8.05 0.18 10.73
C LYS A 110 8.86 0.12 9.46
N LEU A 111 8.91 1.25 8.76
CA LEU A 111 9.77 1.46 7.60
C LEU A 111 11.21 1.38 8.13
N PHE A 112 11.74 0.18 8.29
CA PHE A 112 13.18 0.00 8.35
C PHE A 112 13.63 0.14 6.89
N LEU A 113 13.91 1.38 6.48
CA LEU A 113 14.87 1.61 5.40
C LEU A 113 16.17 0.96 5.89
N ILE A 114 16.43 -0.28 5.47
CA ILE A 114 17.81 -0.76 5.37
C ILE A 114 18.20 -0.43 3.92
N ILE A 115 18.57 0.84 3.72
CA ILE A 115 19.61 1.19 2.74
C ILE A 115 20.95 1.07 3.45
#